data_AF-A0A0K0PJ33-F1
#
_entry.id   AF-A0A0K0PJ33-F1
#
_cell.length_a   1.000
_cell.length_b   1.000
_cell.length_c   1.000
_cell.angle_alpha   90.00
_cell.angle_beta   90.00
_cell.angle_gamma   90.00
#
_symmetry.space_group_name_H-M   'P 1'
#
loop_
_entity.id
_entity.type
_entity.pdbx_description
1 polymer ?
#
loop_
_entity_poly.entity_id
_entity_poly.type
_entity_poly.pdbx_seq_one_letter_code
_entity_poly.pdbx_strand_id
1 'polypeptide(L)'
;PPQYVIMDGESLEPLKVVSTRGMTYDTQEYHPEPRAAAIVASHFRPEFIVNVKETGHILMVNYEDIDNLQVTSIEAERFLHDGG
;
A
#
# COMPACT_ATOMS: atom_id res chain seq x y z
N PRO A 1 -13.37 -5.57 1.08
CA PRO A 1 -12.78 -5.12 -0.22
C PRO A 1 -11.26 -5.23 -0.13
N PRO A 2 -10.50 -5.18 -1.24
CA PRO A 2 -9.04 -5.20 -1.13
C PRO A 2 -8.57 -3.92 -0.41
N GLN A 3 -7.75 -4.10 0.62
CA GLN A 3 -7.34 -3.04 1.55
C GLN A 3 -6.06 -3.43 2.29
N TYR A 4 -5.38 -2.44 2.86
CA TYR A 4 -4.44 -2.63 3.96
C TYR A 4 -4.94 -1.91 5.22
N VAL A 5 -4.43 -2.31 6.38
CA VAL A 5 -4.82 -1.78 7.68
C VAL A 5 -3.58 -1.44 8.48
N ILE A 6 -3.53 -0.22 9.02
CA ILE A 6 -2.57 0.19 10.05
C ILE A 6 -3.24 -0.07 11.40
N MET A 7 -2.56 -0.80 12.27
CA MET A 7 -3.04 -1.17 13.60
C MET A 7 -2.04 -0.71 14.65
N ASP A 8 -2.53 -0.51 15.87
CA ASP A 8 -1.67 -0.35 17.03
C ASP A 8 -0.80 -1.60 17.24
N GLY A 9 0.48 -1.39 17.53
CA GLY A 9 1.47 -2.48 17.58
C GLY A 9 1.34 -3.40 18.78
N GLU A 10 0.69 -2.95 19.86
CA GLU A 10 0.54 -3.72 21.10
C GLU A 10 -0.84 -4.39 21.19
N SER A 11 -1.89 -3.61 20.94
CA SER A 11 -3.29 -4.02 21.12
C SER A 11 -3.93 -4.61 19.86
N LEU A 12 -3.34 -4.36 18.69
CA LEU A 12 -3.92 -4.64 17.37
C LEU A 12 -5.21 -3.85 17.09
N GLU A 13 -5.47 -2.77 17.83
CA GLU A 13 -6.59 -1.88 17.54
C GLU A 13 -6.44 -1.30 16.12
N PRO A 14 -7.47 -1.36 15.27
CA PRO A 14 -7.40 -0.81 13.91
C PRO A 14 -7.42 0.72 13.94
N LEU A 15 -6.31 1.34 13.54
CA LEU A 15 -6.16 2.80 13.51
C LEU A 15 -6.60 3.39 12.17
N LYS A 16 -6.28 2.71 11.06
CA LYS A 16 -6.63 3.18 9.71
C LYS A 16 -6.87 2.03 8.75
N VAL A 17 -7.93 2.12 7.95
CA VAL A 17 -8.22 1.20 6.86
C VAL A 17 -8.15 1.97 5.54
N VAL A 18 -7.36 1.47 4.58
CA VAL A 18 -7.19 2.11 3.27
C VAL A 18 -7.47 1.11 2.16
N SER A 19 -8.37 1.49 1.25
CA SER A 19 -8.69 0.71 0.05
C SER A 19 -7.54 0.75 -0.95
N THR A 20 -7.24 -0.39 -1.58
CA THR A 20 -6.24 -0.49 -2.65
C THR A 20 -6.85 -0.42 -4.05
N ARG A 21 -8.18 -0.33 -4.17
CA ARG A 21 -8.86 -0.08 -5.45
C ARG A 21 -8.32 1.19 -6.11
N GLY A 22 -8.10 1.13 -7.42
CA GLY A 22 -7.52 2.25 -8.14
C GLY A 22 -7.30 1.95 -9.61
N MET A 23 -6.48 2.78 -10.24
CA MET A 23 -6.16 2.70 -11.67
C MET A 23 -4.85 1.94 -11.88
N THR A 24 -4.78 1.13 -12.93
CA THR A 24 -3.51 0.56 -13.39
C THR A 24 -2.55 1.68 -13.82
N TYR A 25 -1.25 1.55 -13.49
CA TYR A 25 -0.28 2.60 -13.79
C TYR A 25 -0.11 2.83 -15.31
N ASP A 26 -0.21 1.76 -16.10
CA ASP A 26 0.05 1.71 -17.54
C ASP A 26 -1.13 2.21 -18.37
N THR A 27 -2.29 1.54 -18.27
CA THR A 27 -3.47 1.80 -19.10
C THR A 27 -4.45 2.76 -18.45
N GLN A 28 -4.24 3.13 -17.18
CA GLN A 28 -5.17 3.95 -16.41
C GLN A 28 -6.59 3.36 -16.45
N GLU A 29 -6.71 2.04 -16.35
CA GLU A 29 -7.98 1.32 -16.25
C GLU A 29 -8.31 1.02 -14.80
N TYR A 30 -9.57 1.20 -14.42
CA TYR A 30 -10.00 0.95 -13.05
C TYR A 30 -9.97 -0.55 -12.75
N HIS A 31 -9.28 -0.93 -11.68
CA HIS A 31 -9.20 -2.31 -11.20
C HIS A 31 -9.91 -2.44 -9.83
N PRO A 32 -10.99 -3.24 -9.72
CA PRO A 32 -11.80 -3.33 -8.50
C PRO A 32 -11.21 -4.24 -7.41
N GLU A 33 -10.22 -5.07 -7.75
CA GLU A 33 -9.60 -6.05 -6.87
C GLU A 33 -8.05 -6.01 -6.80
N PRO A 34 -7.37 -4.86 -6.57
CA PRO A 34 -5.90 -4.83 -6.48
C PRO A 34 -5.44 -5.34 -5.11
N ARG A 35 -4.76 -6.47 -5.07
CA ARG A 35 -4.28 -7.13 -3.85
C ARG A 35 -3.01 -6.44 -3.34
N ALA A 36 -2.95 -6.25 -2.02
CA ALA A 36 -1.68 -6.00 -1.35
C ALA A 36 -0.82 -7.28 -1.42
N ALA A 37 0.45 -7.14 -1.78
CA ALA A 37 1.42 -8.22 -1.84
C ALA A 37 2.46 -8.05 -0.72
N ALA A 38 3.72 -7.82 -1.08
CA ALA A 38 4.79 -7.52 -0.13
C ALA A 38 4.47 -6.28 0.71
N ILE A 39 4.74 -6.36 2.02
CA ILE A 39 4.76 -5.22 2.93
C ILE A 39 6.08 -5.27 3.69
N VAL A 40 6.90 -4.24 3.57
CA VAL A 40 8.18 -4.11 4.29
C VAL A 40 8.26 -2.76 5.01
N ALA A 41 9.06 -2.68 6.06
CA ALA A 41 9.25 -1.44 6.82
C ALA A 41 10.57 -0.77 6.42
N SER A 42 10.54 0.55 6.22
CA SER A 42 11.75 1.33 5.99
C SER A 42 12.60 1.41 7.26
N HIS A 43 13.92 1.31 7.10
CA HIS A 43 14.89 1.53 8.19
C HIS A 43 15.41 2.97 8.24
N PHE A 44 14.97 3.83 7.30
CA PHE A 44 15.44 5.21 7.17
C PHE A 44 14.36 6.25 7.49
N ARG A 45 13.09 5.86 7.33
CA ARG A 45 11.92 6.72 7.53
C ARG A 45 10.81 5.91 8.19
N PRO A 46 9.88 6.56 8.89
CA PRO A 46 8.70 5.94 9.46
C PRO A 46 7.66 5.62 8.38
N GLU A 47 8.02 4.71 7.46
CA GLU A 47 7.21 4.34 6.31
C GLU A 47 7.06 2.81 6.21
N PHE A 48 5.85 2.36 5.90
CA PHE A 48 5.63 1.03 5.31
C PHE A 48 5.69 1.14 3.79
N ILE A 49 6.31 0.17 3.14
CA ILE A 49 6.36 0.02 1.69
C ILE A 49 5.41 -1.12 1.33
N VAL A 50 4.33 -0.81 0.62
CA VAL A 50 3.25 -1.74 0.29
C VAL A 50 3.15 -1.90 -1.23
N ASN A 51 3.32 -3.13 -1.73
CA ASN A 51 3.10 -3.42 -3.15
C ASN A 51 1.62 -3.66 -3.43
N VAL A 52 1.08 -2.99 -4.46
CA VAL A 52 -0.29 -3.15 -4.96
C VAL A 52 -0.25 -3.81 -6.33
N LYS A 53 -0.55 -5.10 -6.33
CA LYS A 53 -0.16 -6.04 -7.37
C LYS A 53 -0.76 -5.74 -8.75
N GLU A 54 -2.09 -5.73 -8.86
CA GLU A 54 -2.77 -5.64 -10.16
C GLU A 54 -2.67 -4.26 -10.80
N THR A 55 -2.54 -3.21 -9.99
CA THR A 55 -2.43 -1.82 -10.46
C THR A 55 -1.00 -1.37 -10.73
N GLY A 56 0.01 -2.11 -10.26
CA GLY A 56 1.42 -1.76 -10.48
C GLY A 56 1.85 -0.50 -9.73
N HIS A 57 1.53 -0.44 -8.43
CA HIS A 57 1.96 0.67 -7.57
C HIS A 57 2.70 0.14 -6.35
N ILE A 58 3.77 0.83 -5.95
CA ILE A 58 4.42 0.69 -4.66
C ILE A 58 4.05 1.93 -3.84
N LEU A 59 3.42 1.71 -2.69
CA LEU A 59 2.98 2.78 -1.80
C LEU A 59 3.98 2.92 -0.66
N MET A 60 4.56 4.10 -0.51
CA MET A 60 5.31 4.50 0.68
C MET A 60 4.34 5.21 1.62
N VAL A 61 3.89 4.51 2.66
CA VAL A 61 2.86 4.93 3.61
C VAL A 61 3.55 5.46 4.87
N ASN A 62 3.59 6.79 5.04
CA ASN A 62 4.16 7.43 6.23
C ASN A 62 3.16 7.31 7.40
N TYR A 63 3.61 6.69 8.50
CA TYR A 63 2.79 6.45 9.69
C TYR A 63 3.06 7.41 10.86
N GLU A 64 3.80 8.50 10.68
CA GLU A 64 4.02 9.53 11.72
C GLU A 64 2.74 10.23 12.15
N ASP A 65 1.82 10.46 11.21
CA ASP A 65 0.52 11.09 11.45
C ASP A 65 -0.56 10.30 10.71
N ILE A 66 -1.27 9.44 11.45
CA ILE A 66 -2.31 8.55 10.92
C ILE A 66 -3.59 9.32 10.58
N ASP A 67 -3.82 10.45 11.24
CA ASP A 67 -4.97 11.32 10.99
C ASP A 67 -4.82 12.01 9.64
N ASN A 68 -3.61 12.52 9.36
CA ASN A 68 -3.22 13.18 8.10
C ASN A 68 -2.30 12.31 7.23
N LEU A 69 -2.71 11.06 7.00
CA LEU A 69 -1.90 10.04 6.32
C LEU A 69 -1.33 10.52 4.98
N GLN A 70 0.00 10.55 4.88
CA GLN A 70 0.71 10.84 3.64
C GLN A 70 1.15 9.54 2.96
N VAL A 71 0.80 9.39 1.68
CA VAL A 71 1.16 8.22 0.87
C VAL A 71 1.82 8.70 -0.41
N THR A 72 3.06 8.28 -0.65
CA THR A 72 3.73 8.46 -1.94
C THR A 72 3.50 7.21 -2.79
N SER A 73 2.99 7.37 -4.01
CA SER A 73 2.81 6.27 -4.97
C SER A 73 3.93 6.27 -5.99
N ILE A 74 4.59 5.13 -6.17
CA ILE A 74 5.61 4.91 -7.18
C ILE A 74 5.08 3.86 -8.17
N GLU A 75 5.14 4.17 -9.45
CA GLU A 75 4.74 3.24 -10.51
C GLU A 75 5.75 2.08 -10.60
N ALA A 76 5.24 0.86 -10.72
CA ALA A 76 6.03 -0.35 -10.88
C ALA A 76 5.32 -1.31 -11.83
N GLU A 77 6.06 -2.26 -12.40
CA GLU A 77 5.47 -3.26 -13.29
C GLU A 77 4.36 -4.04 -12.56
N ARG A 78 3.30 -4.38 -13.30
CA ARG A 78 2.16 -5.08 -12.72
C ARG A 78 2.55 -6.49 -12.33
N PHE A 79 1.89 -6.99 -11.29
CA PHE A 79 2.09 -8.34 -10.78
C PHE A 79 3.45 -8.62 -10.14
N LEU A 80 4.25 -7.58 -9.86
CA LEU A 80 5.47 -7.70 -9.05
C LEU A 80 5.12 -8.30 -7.67
N HIS A 81 5.77 -9.41 -7.33
CA HIS A 81 5.54 -10.19 -6.11
C HIS A 81 6.85 -10.35 -5.31
N ASP A 82 6.86 -11.22 -4.29
CA ASP A 82 8.01 -11.48 -3.40
C ASP A 82 9.21 -12.17 -4.09
N GLY A 83 9.58 -11.78 -5.32
CA GLY A 83 10.80 -12.29 -5.98
C GLY A 83 10.88 -12.21 -7.51
N GLY A 84 9.99 -11.49 -8.20
CA GLY A 84 10.00 -11.40 -9.67
C GLY A 84 9.12 -10.29 -10.21
#